data_AF-A5FKB1-F1
#
_entry.id   AF-A5FKB1-F1
#
_cell.length_a   1.000
_cell.length_b   1.000
_cell.length_c   1.000
_cell.angle_alpha   90.00
_cell.angle_beta   90.00
_cell.angle_gamma   90.00
#
_symmetry.space_group_name_H-M   'P 1'
#
loop_
_entity.id
_entity.type
_entity.pdbx_description
1 polymer ?
#
loop_
_entity_poly.entity_id
_entity_poly.type
_entity_poly.pdbx_seq_one_letter_code
_entity_poly.pdbx_strand_id
1 'polypeptide(L)'
;MRTEISHFWFGKFKSEDEYFDFIGEDENYYSEDDIEGKYLSEFAKSQDRNHLDHDFMESGFEDENILFEDKFEKYSYASEWILTAKEKLIQLNQNIEEINTVVFISKDQIKNPVSINNSNFNLLYIGEIEYEI
;
A
#
# COMPACT_ATOMS: atom_id res chain seq x y z
N MET A 1 25.45 -5.68 3.94
CA MET A 1 24.20 -4.96 3.67
C MET A 1 23.08 -5.65 4.40
N ARG A 2 22.09 -4.89 4.87
CA ARG A 2 20.90 -5.40 5.54
C ARG A 2 19.77 -5.30 4.52
N THR A 3 18.89 -6.28 4.47
CA THR A 3 17.73 -6.29 3.56
C THR A 3 16.45 -6.35 4.36
N GLU A 4 15.37 -5.84 3.76
CA GLU A 4 13.99 -5.94 4.23
C GLU A 4 13.15 -6.62 3.15
N ILE A 5 12.08 -7.32 3.55
CA ILE A 5 11.11 -7.88 2.62
C ILE A 5 9.74 -7.31 2.97
N SER A 6 9.13 -6.60 2.03
CA SER A 6 7.80 -6.02 2.20
C SER A 6 6.80 -6.57 1.19
N HIS A 7 5.54 -6.62 1.58
CA HIS A 7 4.42 -6.77 0.65
C HIS A 7 4.16 -5.44 -0.04
N PHE A 8 3.88 -5.46 -1.34
CA PHE A 8 3.59 -4.27 -2.13
C PHE A 8 2.22 -4.32 -2.78
N TRP A 9 1.52 -3.18 -2.72
CA TRP A 9 0.34 -2.89 -3.50
C TRP A 9 0.51 -1.61 -4.30
N PHE A 10 -0.05 -1.61 -5.51
CA PHE A 10 -0.15 -0.43 -6.36
C PHE A 10 -1.55 -0.30 -6.91
N GLY A 11 -2.01 0.94 -7.05
CA GLY A 11 -3.41 1.17 -7.33
C GLY A 11 -3.72 2.51 -7.96
N LYS A 12 -5.03 2.68 -8.21
CA LYS A 12 -5.62 3.93 -8.63
C LYS A 12 -6.80 4.27 -7.73
N PHE A 13 -6.71 5.40 -7.05
CA PHE A 13 -7.82 6.06 -6.37
C PHE A 13 -8.28 7.27 -7.17
N LYS A 14 -9.57 7.64 -7.10
CA LYS A 14 -10.09 8.79 -7.87
C LYS A 14 -9.70 10.14 -7.25
N SER A 15 -9.46 10.16 -5.95
CA SER A 15 -9.11 11.35 -5.20
C SER A 15 -8.26 10.98 -3.99
N GLU A 16 -7.56 11.98 -3.48
CA GLU A 16 -6.77 11.89 -2.25
C GLU A 16 -7.69 11.63 -1.03
N ASP A 17 -8.89 12.22 -0.99
CA ASP A 17 -9.89 11.95 0.05
C ASP A 17 -10.29 10.46 0.09
N GLU A 18 -10.60 9.85 -1.06
CA GLU A 18 -10.92 8.41 -1.12
C GLU A 18 -9.75 7.52 -0.69
N TYR A 19 -8.51 7.96 -0.95
CA TYR A 19 -7.31 7.27 -0.49
C TYR A 19 -7.17 7.35 1.04
N PHE A 20 -7.35 8.53 1.63
CA PHE A 20 -7.27 8.73 3.08
C PHE A 20 -8.42 8.04 3.83
N ASP A 21 -9.64 8.04 3.27
CA ASP A 21 -10.77 7.29 3.82
C ASP A 21 -10.49 5.77 3.89
N PHE A 22 -9.63 5.26 3.02
CA PHE A 22 -9.29 3.84 2.97
C PHE A 22 -8.08 3.46 3.82
N ILE A 23 -7.01 4.26 3.77
CA ILE A 23 -5.73 3.98 4.45
C ILE A 23 -5.70 4.55 5.87
N GLY A 24 -6.34 5.69 6.09
CA GLY A 24 -6.29 6.44 7.34
C GLY A 24 -6.77 5.64 8.55
N GLU A 25 -6.16 5.94 9.70
CA GLU A 25 -6.56 5.34 10.97
C GLU A 25 -7.92 5.87 11.43
N ASP A 26 -8.78 4.99 11.95
CA ASP A 26 -9.97 5.38 12.71
C ASP A 26 -9.53 6.00 14.04
N GLU A 27 -9.81 7.29 14.22
CA GLU A 27 -9.50 8.04 15.45
C GLU A 27 -10.09 7.40 16.72
N ASN A 28 -11.17 6.62 16.58
CA ASN A 28 -11.83 5.94 17.69
C ASN A 28 -11.25 4.55 17.97
N TYR A 29 -10.28 4.08 17.19
CA TYR A 29 -9.71 2.73 17.34
C TYR A 29 -9.13 2.51 18.74
N TYR A 30 -8.47 3.53 19.30
CA TYR A 30 -7.84 3.47 20.63
C TYR A 30 -8.75 3.92 21.79
N SER A 31 -10.04 4.18 21.53
CA SER A 31 -11.00 4.52 22.58
C SER A 31 -11.31 3.32 23.48
N GLU A 32 -11.63 3.56 24.75
CA GLU A 32 -11.81 2.53 25.81
C GLU A 32 -13.03 1.60 25.61
N ASP A 33 -13.84 1.82 24.57
CA ASP A 33 -15.00 0.99 24.26
C ASP A 33 -14.59 -0.19 23.37
N ASP A 34 -14.93 -1.42 23.78
CA ASP A 34 -14.68 -2.74 23.16
C ASP A 34 -13.98 -2.72 21.77
N ILE A 35 -12.75 -3.24 21.73
CA ILE A 35 -11.93 -3.43 20.52
C ILE A 35 -12.47 -4.59 19.66
N GLU A 36 -13.44 -5.36 20.17
CA GLU A 36 -13.97 -6.53 19.49
C GLU A 36 -14.70 -6.13 18.19
N GLY A 37 -14.12 -6.49 17.04
CA GLY A 37 -14.65 -6.17 15.71
C GLY A 37 -14.26 -4.80 15.17
N LYS A 38 -13.41 -4.03 15.87
CA LYS A 38 -12.84 -2.78 15.36
C LYS A 38 -11.61 -3.06 14.49
N TYR A 39 -11.47 -2.26 13.45
CA TYR A 39 -10.34 -2.29 12.52
C TYR A 39 -9.70 -0.90 12.51
N LEU A 40 -8.36 -0.87 12.48
CA LEU A 40 -7.60 0.39 12.45
C LEU A 40 -7.93 1.21 11.20
N SER A 41 -8.10 0.57 10.05
CA SER A 41 -8.44 1.20 8.78
C SER A 41 -9.21 0.23 7.90
N GLU A 42 -9.86 0.74 6.84
CA GLU A 42 -10.49 -0.12 5.84
C GLU A 42 -9.44 -0.96 5.09
N PHE A 43 -8.20 -0.47 4.95
CA PHE A 43 -7.08 -1.28 4.49
C PHE A 43 -6.79 -2.45 5.44
N ALA A 44 -6.61 -2.20 6.74
CA ALA A 44 -6.35 -3.26 7.71
C ALA A 44 -7.45 -4.33 7.68
N LYS A 45 -8.71 -3.89 7.63
CA LYS A 45 -9.89 -4.76 7.46
C LYS A 45 -9.85 -5.58 6.18
N SER A 46 -9.48 -4.98 5.06
CA SER A 46 -9.35 -5.69 3.78
C SER A 46 -8.32 -6.80 3.81
N GLN A 47 -7.32 -6.68 4.69
CA GLN A 47 -6.24 -7.65 4.88
C GLN A 47 -6.49 -8.63 6.04
N ASP A 48 -7.72 -8.66 6.57
CA ASP A 48 -8.12 -9.47 7.74
C ASP A 48 -7.20 -9.22 8.95
N ARG A 49 -7.02 -7.93 9.26
CA ARG A 49 -6.19 -7.43 10.36
C ARG A 49 -6.90 -6.32 11.11
N ASN A 50 -7.15 -6.51 12.40
CA ASN A 50 -7.69 -5.44 13.23
C ASN A 50 -6.69 -4.29 13.42
N HIS A 51 -5.40 -4.59 13.42
CA HIS A 51 -4.31 -3.63 13.62
C HIS A 51 -3.19 -3.87 12.61
N LEU A 52 -2.60 -2.80 12.11
CA LEU A 52 -1.34 -2.79 11.38
C LEU A 52 -0.43 -1.77 12.06
N ASP A 53 0.82 -2.16 12.31
CA ASP A 53 1.81 -1.25 12.88
C ASP A 53 2.34 -0.34 11.77
N HIS A 54 1.94 0.92 11.82
CA HIS A 54 2.31 1.91 10.81
C HIS A 54 3.80 2.29 10.85
N ASP A 55 4.56 1.93 11.89
CA ASP A 55 6.02 2.07 11.87
C ASP A 55 6.67 1.14 10.83
N PHE A 56 5.97 0.08 10.41
CA PHE A 56 6.41 -0.87 9.38
C PHE A 56 5.71 -0.68 8.03
N MET A 57 4.84 0.32 7.91
CA MET A 57 4.05 0.59 6.71
C MET A 57 4.37 1.96 6.16
N GLU A 58 4.45 2.06 4.84
CA GLU A 58 4.50 3.33 4.14
C GLU A 58 3.53 3.29 2.96
N SER A 59 2.89 4.43 2.71
CA SER A 59 1.95 4.56 1.60
C SER A 59 1.75 6.02 1.22
N GLY A 60 1.19 6.25 0.04
CA GLY A 60 0.75 7.59 -0.35
C GLY A 60 0.07 7.64 -1.71
N PHE A 61 -0.35 8.86 -2.05
CA PHE A 61 -1.13 9.22 -3.22
C PHE A 61 -0.39 10.28 -4.05
N GLU A 62 -0.29 10.06 -5.36
CA GLU A 62 0.55 10.85 -6.27
C GLU A 62 -0.22 11.44 -7.45
N ASP A 63 0.38 12.46 -8.08
CA ASP A 63 -0.12 12.97 -9.34
C ASP A 63 0.04 11.92 -10.46
N GLU A 64 -1.05 11.58 -11.16
CA GLU A 64 -0.99 10.65 -12.28
C GLU A 64 -0.26 11.23 -13.50
N ASN A 65 -0.06 12.55 -13.58
CA ASN A 65 0.51 13.25 -14.73
C ASN A 65 2.05 13.23 -14.83
N ILE A 66 2.75 12.64 -13.87
CA ILE A 66 4.22 12.51 -13.88
C ILE A 66 4.64 11.06 -14.16
N LEU A 67 5.93 10.82 -14.42
CA LEU A 67 6.43 9.47 -14.73
C LEU A 67 6.33 8.56 -13.50
N PHE A 68 6.09 7.27 -13.71
CA PHE A 68 5.94 6.28 -12.63
C PHE A 68 7.09 6.33 -11.62
N GLU A 69 8.33 6.41 -12.10
CA GLU A 69 9.51 6.52 -11.23
C GLU A 69 9.49 7.80 -10.39
N ASP A 70 9.16 8.93 -11.01
CA ASP A 70 9.11 10.23 -10.33
C ASP A 70 7.96 10.31 -9.31
N LYS A 71 6.86 9.56 -9.52
CA LYS A 71 5.75 9.45 -8.54
C LYS A 71 6.25 8.92 -7.21
N PHE A 72 7.06 7.87 -7.27
CA PHE A 72 7.37 7.06 -6.10
C PHE A 72 8.82 7.20 -5.60
N GLU A 73 9.63 8.08 -6.18
CA GLU A 73 11.03 8.29 -5.75
C GLU A 73 11.16 8.85 -4.32
N LYS A 74 10.14 9.53 -3.81
CA LYS A 74 10.16 10.18 -2.49
C LYS A 74 9.96 9.21 -1.32
N TYR A 75 9.57 7.97 -1.60
CA TYR A 75 9.26 6.96 -0.59
C TYR A 75 10.54 6.25 -0.12
N SER A 76 10.51 5.69 1.09
CA SER A 76 11.70 5.07 1.66
C SER A 76 12.27 3.97 0.76
N TYR A 77 13.58 4.04 0.53
CA TYR A 77 14.35 3.08 -0.26
C TYR A 77 13.83 2.87 -1.70
N ALA A 78 13.12 3.85 -2.27
CA ALA A 78 12.54 3.74 -3.62
C ALA A 78 13.57 3.33 -4.68
N SER A 79 14.81 3.83 -4.60
CA SER A 79 15.90 3.44 -5.53
C SER A 79 16.14 1.94 -5.59
N GLU A 80 15.83 1.21 -4.51
CA GLU A 80 16.11 -0.21 -4.36
C GLU A 80 14.95 -1.10 -4.84
N TRP A 81 13.70 -0.62 -4.84
CA TRP A 81 12.53 -1.45 -5.18
C TRP A 81 11.73 -0.97 -6.40
N ILE A 82 11.84 0.29 -6.81
CA ILE A 82 10.91 0.90 -7.78
C ILE A 82 10.95 0.25 -9.17
N LEU A 83 12.14 -0.11 -9.64
CA LEU A 83 12.30 -0.79 -10.94
C LEU A 83 11.70 -2.20 -10.90
N THR A 84 11.91 -2.93 -9.81
CA THR A 84 11.30 -4.26 -9.61
C THR A 84 9.78 -4.18 -9.53
N ALA A 85 9.24 -3.17 -8.84
CA ALA A 85 7.79 -2.94 -8.80
C ALA A 85 7.22 -2.63 -10.19
N LYS A 86 7.86 -1.75 -10.96
CA LYS A 86 7.48 -1.42 -12.34
C LYS A 86 7.48 -2.64 -13.25
N GLU A 87 8.53 -3.46 -13.20
CA GLU A 87 8.61 -4.69 -13.99
C GLU A 87 7.47 -5.68 -13.67
N LYS A 88 7.18 -5.88 -12.37
CA LYS A 88 6.05 -6.72 -11.93
C LYS A 88 4.71 -6.19 -12.45
N LEU A 89 4.48 -4.88 -12.37
CA LEU A 89 3.25 -4.26 -12.87
C LEU A 89 3.07 -4.42 -14.38
N ILE A 90 4.16 -4.27 -15.15
CA ILE A 90 4.15 -4.50 -16.60
C ILE A 90 3.84 -5.98 -16.91
N GLN A 91 4.43 -6.93 -16.18
CA GLN A 91 4.15 -8.37 -16.33
C GLN A 91 2.69 -8.71 -16.00
N LEU A 92 2.07 -7.97 -15.09
CA LEU A 92 0.65 -8.07 -14.74
C LEU A 92 -0.27 -7.29 -15.70
N ASN A 93 0.26 -6.78 -16.82
CA ASN A 93 -0.46 -5.98 -17.82
C ASN A 93 -1.18 -4.75 -17.23
N GLN A 94 -0.61 -4.12 -16.21
CA GLN A 94 -1.16 -2.91 -15.62
C GLN A 94 -0.74 -1.67 -16.42
N ASN A 95 -1.65 -0.70 -16.54
CA ASN A 95 -1.31 0.61 -17.07
C ASN A 95 -0.61 1.44 -15.99
N ILE A 96 0.72 1.44 -15.99
CA ILE A 96 1.54 2.13 -14.97
C ILE A 96 1.36 3.66 -14.98
N GLU A 97 0.93 4.24 -16.10
CA GLU A 97 0.70 5.68 -16.21
C GLU A 97 -0.49 6.12 -15.35
N GLU A 98 -1.47 5.23 -15.15
CA GLU A 98 -2.67 5.51 -14.37
C GLU A 98 -2.54 5.22 -12.87
N ILE A 99 -1.44 4.59 -12.46
CA ILE A 99 -1.19 4.26 -11.04
C ILE A 99 -0.83 5.55 -10.31
N ASN A 100 -1.50 5.79 -9.19
CA ASN A 100 -1.30 6.95 -8.33
C ASN A 100 -1.16 6.60 -6.85
N THR A 101 -1.12 5.31 -6.50
CA THR A 101 -0.99 4.89 -5.11
C THR A 101 0.01 3.76 -4.98
N VAL A 102 0.83 3.83 -3.93
CA VAL A 102 1.65 2.75 -3.43
C VAL A 102 1.30 2.49 -1.96
N VAL A 103 1.29 1.21 -1.57
CA VAL A 103 1.30 0.78 -0.17
C VAL A 103 2.34 -0.30 -0.06
N PHE A 104 3.21 -0.23 0.93
CA PHE A 104 4.10 -1.33 1.27
C PHE A 104 4.27 -1.45 2.78
N ILE A 105 4.42 -2.69 3.23
CA ILE A 105 4.53 -3.03 4.66
C ILE A 105 5.40 -4.26 4.85
N SER A 106 6.20 -4.32 5.91
CA SER A 106 7.01 -5.49 6.24
C SER A 106 6.20 -6.79 6.17
N LYS A 107 6.77 -7.83 5.57
CA LYS A 107 6.06 -9.09 5.27
C LYS A 107 5.41 -9.76 6.50
N ASP A 108 5.97 -9.53 7.68
CA ASP A 108 5.51 -10.19 8.90
C ASP A 108 4.20 -9.59 9.45
N GLN A 109 3.75 -8.44 8.91
CA GLN A 109 2.52 -7.77 9.32
C GLN A 109 1.26 -8.44 8.73
N ILE A 110 1.33 -8.93 7.49
CA ILE A 110 0.17 -9.48 6.77
C ILE A 110 0.49 -10.89 6.26
N LYS A 111 -0.22 -11.90 6.78
CA LYS A 111 0.06 -13.30 6.44
C LYS A 111 -0.46 -13.70 5.06
N ASN A 112 -1.62 -13.17 4.68
CA ASN A 112 -2.33 -13.54 3.45
C ASN A 112 -2.75 -12.26 2.72
N PRO A 113 -1.80 -11.51 2.13
CA PRO A 113 -2.11 -10.27 1.44
C PRO A 113 -3.04 -10.51 0.25
N VAL A 114 -4.02 -9.61 0.08
CA VAL A 114 -5.01 -9.68 -1.00
C VAL A 114 -5.08 -8.37 -1.77
N SER A 115 -5.42 -8.47 -3.05
CA SER A 115 -5.78 -7.31 -3.88
C SER A 115 -7.19 -6.84 -3.56
N ILE A 116 -7.42 -5.53 -3.66
CA ILE A 116 -8.73 -4.90 -3.53
C ILE A 116 -9.14 -4.40 -4.91
N ASN A 117 -10.33 -4.79 -5.35
CA ASN A 117 -10.92 -4.27 -6.59
C ASN A 117 -12.41 -4.04 -6.37
N ASN A 118 -12.83 -2.78 -6.44
CA ASN A 118 -14.22 -2.39 -6.30
C ASN A 118 -14.55 -1.28 -7.32
N SER A 119 -15.78 -0.77 -7.28
CA SER A 119 -16.25 0.26 -8.23
C SER A 119 -15.57 1.62 -8.10
N ASN A 120 -14.87 1.86 -6.98
CA ASN A 120 -14.32 3.15 -6.64
C ASN A 120 -12.81 3.19 -6.91
N PHE A 121 -12.09 2.13 -6.57
CA PHE A 121 -10.66 2.03 -6.75
C PHE A 121 -10.20 0.59 -6.95
N ASN A 122 -8.95 0.45 -7.40
CA ASN A 122 -8.22 -0.80 -7.37
C ASN A 122 -6.90 -0.61 -6.62
N LEU A 123 -6.54 -1.60 -5.81
CA LEU A 123 -5.27 -1.68 -5.12
C LEU A 123 -4.75 -3.12 -5.26
N LEU A 124 -3.89 -3.32 -6.25
CA LEU A 124 -3.40 -4.62 -6.69
C LEU A 124 -2.20 -5.04 -5.85
N TYR A 125 -2.28 -6.20 -5.20
CA TYR A 125 -1.13 -6.84 -4.58
C TYR A 125 -0.20 -7.40 -5.67
N ILE A 126 1.07 -6.97 -5.67
CA ILE A 126 2.07 -7.38 -6.68
C ILE A 126 3.12 -8.36 -6.14
N GLY A 127 2.91 -8.87 -4.92
CA GLY A 127 3.83 -9.78 -4.27
C GLY A 127 4.81 -9.09 -3.32
N GLU A 128 5.76 -9.89 -2.85
CA GLU A 128 6.88 -9.44 -2.03
C GLU A 128 8.00 -8.85 -2.91
N ILE A 129 8.71 -7.87 -2.37
CA ILE A 129 9.97 -7.34 -2.91
C ILE A 129 10.99 -7.30 -1.76
N GLU A 130 12.17 -7.86 -2.01
CA GLU A 130 13.34 -7.73 -1.12
C GLU A 130 14.20 -6.57 -1.61
N TYR A 131 14.65 -5.69 -0.70
CA TYR A 131 15.43 -4.50 -1.02
C TYR A 131 16.45 -4.16 0.08
N GLU A 132 17.49 -3.38 -0.26
CA GLU A 132 18.53 -2.97 0.68
C GLU A 132 18.06 -1.79 1.57
N ILE A 133 18.49 -1.78 2.84
CA ILE A 133 18.15 -0.74 3.83
C ILE A 133 19.37 -0.16 4.57
#